data_AF-A0A7S2W545-F1
#
_entry.id   AF-A0A7S2W545-F1
#
_cell.length_a   1.000
_cell.length_b   1.000
_cell.length_c   1.000
_cell.angle_alpha   90.00
_cell.angle_beta   90.00
_cell.angle_gamma   90.00
#
_symmetry.space_group_name_H-M   'P 1'
#
loop_
_entity.id
_entity.type
_entity.pdbx_description
1 polymer ?
#
loop_
_entity_poly.entity_id
_entity_poly.type
_entity_poly.pdbx_seq_one_letter_code
_entity_poly.pdbx_strand_id
1 'polypeptide(L)'
;GAQFGFGTAFLLAYIVSPKFCHRFVGYIEEEACTTYTKIIEALETAPEGSDLAKWSAEGAPNIGISYWHLGEDGTVLDLIKAVRADEAEHRDVNHSVVNMHDGDVNPRYNPTIRLDLALNKYVKDMMTRPKVETV
;
A
#
# COMPACT_ATOMS: atom_id res chain seq x y z
N GLY A 1 -20.84 -0.55 -16.33
CA GLY A 1 -21.91 -0.11 -15.39
C GLY A 1 -21.34 0.29 -14.05
N ALA A 2 -20.81 -0.68 -13.28
CA ALA A 2 -20.34 -0.48 -11.91
C ALA A 2 -19.36 0.71 -11.73
N GLN A 3 -18.31 0.79 -12.55
CA GLN A 3 -17.31 1.86 -12.43
C GLN A 3 -17.89 3.27 -12.63
N PHE A 4 -18.75 3.46 -13.64
CA PHE A 4 -19.39 4.76 -13.89
C PHE A 4 -20.37 5.12 -12.77
N GLY A 5 -21.18 4.15 -12.33
CA GLY A 5 -22.16 4.34 -11.25
C GLY A 5 -21.48 4.69 -9.92
N PHE A 6 -20.56 3.85 -9.46
CA PHE A 6 -19.81 4.08 -8.22
C PHE A 6 -18.95 5.35 -8.31
N GLY A 7 -18.19 5.52 -9.39
CA GLY A 7 -17.29 6.67 -9.55
C GLY A 7 -18.03 8.00 -9.52
N THR A 8 -19.18 8.10 -10.20
CA THR A 8 -20.00 9.33 -10.18
C THR A 8 -20.61 9.56 -8.81
N ALA A 9 -21.17 8.53 -8.18
CA ALA A 9 -21.78 8.66 -6.85
C ALA A 9 -20.74 9.03 -5.79
N PHE A 10 -19.57 8.40 -5.81
CA PHE A 10 -18.48 8.68 -4.88
C PHE A 10 -17.89 10.08 -5.10
N LEU A 11 -17.75 10.54 -6.35
CA LEU A 11 -17.34 11.92 -6.63
C LEU A 11 -18.31 12.94 -6.02
N LEU A 12 -19.62 12.75 -6.24
CA LEU A 12 -20.63 13.64 -5.68
C LEU A 12 -20.63 13.60 -4.15
N ALA A 13 -20.50 12.42 -3.54
CA ALA A 13 -20.38 12.27 -2.10
C ALA A 13 -19.13 12.98 -1.54
N TYR A 14 -18.01 12.93 -2.26
CA TYR A 14 -16.76 13.55 -1.85
C TYR A 14 -16.84 15.07 -1.88
N ILE A 15 -17.56 15.66 -2.85
CA ILE A 15 -17.82 17.10 -2.88
C ILE A 15 -18.64 17.54 -1.65
N VAL A 16 -19.60 16.72 -1.22
CA VAL A 16 -20.47 17.02 -0.07
C VAL A 16 -19.76 16.80 1.26
N SER A 17 -19.05 15.68 1.41
CA SER A 17 -18.38 15.32 2.66
C SER A 17 -17.19 14.38 2.42
N PRO A 18 -15.97 14.94 2.27
CA PRO A 18 -14.75 14.15 2.19
C PRO A 18 -14.55 13.26 3.44
N LYS A 19 -14.93 13.76 4.62
CA LYS A 19 -14.83 13.01 5.88
C LYS A 19 -15.68 11.75 5.87
N PHE A 20 -16.90 11.82 5.33
CA PHE A 20 -17.73 10.64 5.16
C PHE A 20 -17.08 9.64 4.21
N CYS A 21 -16.59 10.08 3.05
CA CYS A 21 -15.93 9.22 2.08
C CYS A 21 -14.70 8.52 2.65
N HIS A 22 -13.82 9.24 3.36
CA HIS A 22 -12.67 8.62 4.01
C HIS A 22 -13.08 7.63 5.10
N ARG A 23 -14.10 7.94 5.91
CA ARG A 23 -14.58 6.99 6.91
C ARG A 23 -15.19 5.73 6.26
N PHE A 24 -15.94 5.91 5.19
CA PHE A 24 -16.54 4.82 4.42
C PHE A 24 -15.48 3.90 3.82
N VAL A 25 -14.46 4.46 3.15
CA VAL A 25 -13.35 3.68 2.62
C VAL A 25 -12.59 2.98 3.74
N GLY A 26 -12.31 3.65 4.86
CA GLY A 26 -11.67 3.02 6.02
C GLY A 26 -12.38 1.74 6.48
N TYR A 27 -13.72 1.75 6.55
CA TYR A 27 -14.49 0.55 6.88
C TYR A 27 -14.46 -0.53 5.79
N ILE A 28 -14.37 -0.16 4.51
CA ILE A 28 -14.12 -1.16 3.45
C ILE A 28 -12.78 -1.85 3.68
N GLU A 29 -11.75 -1.09 4.04
CA GLU A 29 -10.42 -1.66 4.27
C GLU A 29 -10.33 -2.48 5.56
N GLU A 30 -11.14 -2.18 6.59
CA GLU A 30 -11.34 -3.07 7.75
C GLU A 30 -11.85 -4.46 7.32
N GLU A 31 -12.85 -4.49 6.44
CA GLU A 31 -13.40 -5.73 5.89
C GLU A 31 -12.44 -6.41 4.91
N ALA A 32 -11.65 -5.65 4.14
CA ALA A 32 -10.60 -6.18 3.28
C ALA A 32 -9.50 -6.86 4.11
N CYS A 33 -9.01 -6.21 5.17
CA CYS A 33 -8.07 -6.78 6.13
C CYS A 33 -8.59 -8.09 6.73
N THR A 34 -9.86 -8.11 7.12
CA THR A 34 -10.52 -9.29 7.69
C THR A 34 -10.61 -10.41 6.67
N THR A 35 -11.01 -10.09 5.44
CA THR A 35 -11.12 -11.04 4.32
C THR A 35 -9.78 -11.66 3.99
N TYR A 36 -8.73 -10.85 3.82
CA TYR A 36 -7.40 -11.38 3.50
C TYR A 36 -6.80 -12.17 4.65
N THR A 37 -7.06 -11.80 5.90
CA THR A 37 -6.63 -12.61 7.06
C THR A 37 -7.27 -14.01 6.99
N LYS A 38 -8.56 -14.12 6.70
CA LYS A 38 -9.25 -15.41 6.52
C LYS A 38 -8.70 -16.20 5.33
N ILE A 39 -8.35 -15.54 4.22
CA ILE A 39 -7.74 -16.19 3.05
C ILE A 39 -6.36 -16.75 3.41
N ILE A 40 -5.54 -15.98 4.14
CA ILE A 40 -4.21 -16.41 4.61
C ILE A 40 -4.37 -17.65 5.52
N GLU A 41 -5.26 -17.60 6.50
CA GLU A 41 -5.54 -18.73 7.39
C GLU A 41 -6.01 -19.97 6.61
N ALA A 42 -6.90 -19.79 5.62
CA ALA A 42 -7.38 -20.87 4.78
C ALA A 42 -6.27 -21.50 3.91
N LEU A 43 -5.31 -20.71 3.45
CA LEU A 43 -4.14 -21.18 2.70
C LEU A 43 -3.14 -21.91 3.60
N GLU A 44 -2.88 -21.38 4.80
CA GLU A 44 -1.92 -21.96 5.76
C GLU A 44 -2.42 -23.26 6.39
N THR A 45 -3.75 -23.42 6.49
CA THR A 45 -4.39 -24.62 7.08
C THR A 45 -5.00 -25.56 6.04
N ALA A 46 -4.81 -25.28 4.76
CA ALA A 46 -5.36 -26.09 3.68
C ALA A 46 -4.86 -27.56 3.79
N PRO A 47 -5.74 -28.57 3.65
CA PRO A 47 -5.31 -29.97 3.63
C PRO A 47 -4.30 -30.22 2.52
N GLU A 48 -3.25 -30.98 2.84
CA GLU A 48 -2.22 -31.37 1.88
C GLU A 48 -2.84 -32.08 0.66
N GLY A 49 -2.44 -31.66 -0.54
CA GLY A 49 -2.99 -32.18 -1.79
C GLY A 49 -4.30 -31.53 -2.26
N SER A 50 -4.92 -30.64 -1.47
CA SER A 50 -6.04 -29.83 -1.93
C SER A 50 -5.61 -28.78 -2.96
N ASP A 51 -6.53 -28.32 -3.81
CA ASP A 51 -6.22 -27.25 -4.77
C ASP A 51 -5.82 -25.94 -4.08
N LEU A 52 -6.37 -25.67 -2.90
CA LEU A 52 -6.03 -24.48 -2.11
C LEU A 52 -4.60 -24.56 -1.54
N ALA A 53 -4.15 -25.75 -1.12
CA ALA A 53 -2.77 -25.95 -0.66
C ALA A 53 -1.74 -25.76 -1.79
N LYS A 54 -2.11 -25.93 -3.06
CA LYS A 54 -1.21 -25.65 -4.19
C LYS A 54 -0.92 -24.16 -4.30
N TRP A 55 -1.92 -23.31 -4.05
CA TRP A 55 -1.78 -21.87 -4.15
C TRP A 55 -0.83 -21.29 -3.10
N SER A 56 -0.69 -21.90 -1.92
CA SER A 56 0.24 -21.37 -0.92
C SER A 56 1.71 -21.51 -1.34
N ALA A 57 2.03 -22.49 -2.19
CA ALA A 57 3.37 -22.74 -2.72
C ALA A 57 3.55 -22.30 -4.18
N GLU A 58 2.49 -21.87 -4.85
CA GLU A 58 2.55 -21.40 -6.22
C GLU A 58 3.32 -20.07 -6.30
N GLY A 59 4.17 -19.93 -7.31
CA GLY A 59 4.91 -18.69 -7.54
C GLY A 59 3.95 -17.54 -7.85
N ALA A 60 4.16 -16.38 -7.21
CA ALA A 60 3.37 -15.20 -7.48
C ALA A 60 3.60 -14.70 -8.92
N PRO A 61 2.60 -14.03 -9.53
CA PRO A 61 2.80 -13.36 -10.82
C PRO A 61 3.97 -12.36 -10.77
N ASN A 62 4.73 -12.26 -11.85
CA ASN A 62 5.90 -11.36 -11.95
C ASN A 62 5.60 -9.90 -11.56
N ILE A 63 4.39 -9.42 -11.85
CA ILE A 63 3.96 -8.07 -11.45
C ILE A 63 3.92 -7.92 -9.93
N GLY A 64 3.47 -8.94 -9.20
CA GLY A 64 3.45 -8.93 -7.75
C GLY A 64 4.84 -9.09 -7.15
N ILE A 65 5.63 -10.02 -7.67
CA ILE A 65 7.03 -10.21 -7.25
C ILE A 65 7.82 -8.90 -7.37
N SER A 66 7.72 -8.24 -8.52
CA SER A 66 8.46 -7.00 -8.77
C SER A 66 7.94 -5.81 -7.96
N TYR A 67 6.62 -5.66 -7.79
CA TYR A 67 6.04 -4.53 -7.07
C TYR A 67 6.32 -4.60 -5.55
N TRP A 68 6.08 -5.75 -4.93
CA TRP A 68 6.29 -5.94 -3.48
C TRP A 68 7.68 -6.46 -3.12
N HIS A 69 8.57 -6.65 -4.11
CA HIS A 69 9.94 -7.16 -3.92
C HIS A 69 9.99 -8.49 -3.15
N LEU A 70 9.17 -9.46 -3.55
CA LEU A 70 8.98 -10.73 -2.82
C LEU A 70 10.16 -11.73 -2.95
N GLY A 71 11.16 -11.42 -3.78
CA GLY A 71 12.24 -12.34 -4.14
C GLY A 71 11.88 -13.21 -5.35
N GLU A 72 12.89 -13.86 -5.95
CA GLU A 72 12.71 -14.68 -7.17
C GLU A 72 11.72 -15.84 -6.98
N ASP A 73 11.67 -16.38 -5.76
CA ASP A 73 10.79 -17.50 -5.38
C ASP A 73 9.55 -17.04 -4.58
N GLY A 74 9.18 -15.76 -4.68
CA GLY A 74 8.03 -15.22 -3.94
C GLY A 74 6.73 -15.96 -4.29
N THR A 75 5.97 -16.37 -3.27
CA THR A 75 4.75 -17.17 -3.45
C THR A 75 3.48 -16.33 -3.51
N VAL A 76 2.37 -16.92 -3.98
CA VAL A 76 1.03 -16.31 -3.89
C VAL A 76 0.63 -16.05 -2.43
N LEU A 77 1.07 -16.87 -1.47
CA LEU A 77 0.85 -16.58 -0.05
C LEU A 77 1.57 -15.30 0.39
N ASP A 78 2.82 -15.11 -0.01
CA ASP A 78 3.60 -13.90 0.29
C ASP A 78 2.96 -12.67 -0.34
N LEU A 79 2.47 -12.81 -1.57
CA LEU A 79 1.72 -11.77 -2.27
C LEU A 79 0.44 -11.37 -1.49
N ILE A 80 -0.36 -12.34 -1.05
CA ILE A 80 -1.59 -12.04 -0.30
C ILE A 80 -1.27 -11.40 1.04
N LYS A 81 -0.19 -11.82 1.71
CA LYS A 81 0.31 -11.17 2.94
C LYS A 81 0.69 -9.71 2.70
N ALA A 82 1.34 -9.43 1.57
CA ALA A 82 1.71 -8.07 1.19
C ALA A 82 0.47 -7.21 0.87
N VAL A 83 -0.49 -7.72 0.08
CA VAL A 83 -1.76 -7.03 -0.20
C VAL A 83 -2.52 -6.74 1.10
N ARG A 84 -2.60 -7.70 2.02
CA ARG A 84 -3.23 -7.51 3.33
C ARG A 84 -2.55 -6.42 4.16
N ALA A 85 -1.24 -6.23 4.01
CA ALA A 85 -0.51 -5.15 4.67
C ALA A 85 -0.84 -3.78 4.04
N ASP A 86 -0.98 -3.71 2.72
CA ASP A 86 -1.41 -2.49 2.01
C ASP A 86 -2.82 -2.07 2.47
N GLU A 87 -3.77 -3.01 2.57
CA GLU A 87 -5.12 -2.67 3.04
C GLU A 87 -5.13 -2.18 4.49
N ALA A 88 -4.23 -2.68 5.34
CA ALA A 88 -4.07 -2.17 6.70
C ALA A 88 -3.52 -0.74 6.71
N GLU A 89 -2.58 -0.42 5.81
CA GLU A 89 -2.12 0.95 5.62
C GLU A 89 -3.26 1.85 5.12
N HIS A 90 -4.01 1.42 4.10
CA HIS A 90 -5.15 2.15 3.55
C HIS A 90 -6.22 2.43 4.61
N ARG A 91 -6.57 1.42 5.41
CA ARG A 91 -7.48 1.55 6.57
C ARG A 91 -7.00 2.67 7.48
N ASP A 92 -5.77 2.56 7.96
CA ASP A 92 -5.22 3.47 8.96
C ASP A 92 -5.04 4.89 8.39
N VAL A 93 -4.69 5.05 7.11
CA VAL A 93 -4.68 6.34 6.41
C VAL A 93 -6.06 6.95 6.40
N ASN A 94 -7.05 6.23 5.89
CA ASN A 94 -8.40 6.75 5.72
C ASN A 94 -9.05 7.13 7.06
N HIS A 95 -8.86 6.33 8.12
CA HIS A 95 -9.37 6.72 9.45
C HIS A 95 -8.62 7.92 10.04
N SER A 96 -7.32 8.05 9.79
CA SER A 96 -6.52 9.18 10.30
C SER A 96 -6.92 10.51 9.64
N VAL A 97 -7.15 10.51 8.32
CA VAL A 97 -7.50 11.73 7.56
C VAL A 97 -8.78 12.39 8.08
N VAL A 98 -9.74 11.61 8.58
CA VAL A 98 -11.00 12.16 9.14
C VAL A 98 -10.76 13.06 10.35
N ASN A 99 -9.68 12.80 11.10
CA ASN A 99 -9.33 13.53 12.32
C ASN A 99 -8.34 14.68 12.06
N MET A 100 -7.89 14.88 10.82
CA MET A 100 -7.00 16.00 10.49
C MET A 100 -7.76 17.33 10.46
N HIS A 101 -7.07 18.38 10.87
CA HIS A 101 -7.52 19.76 10.85
C HIS A 101 -6.80 20.55 9.75
N ASP A 102 -7.37 21.71 9.40
CA ASP A 102 -6.76 22.60 8.41
C ASP A 102 -5.38 23.05 8.88
N GLY A 103 -4.37 22.86 8.03
CA GLY A 103 -2.97 23.16 8.35
C GLY A 103 -2.17 21.99 8.93
N ASP A 104 -2.81 20.86 9.26
CA ASP A 104 -2.08 19.66 9.65
C ASP A 104 -1.27 19.10 8.47
N VAL A 105 -0.01 18.79 8.73
CA VAL A 105 0.83 18.05 7.79
C VAL A 105 0.44 16.58 7.86
N ASN A 106 0.42 15.90 6.71
CA ASN A 106 0.17 14.46 6.67
C ASN A 106 1.17 13.74 7.61
N PRO A 107 0.71 13.02 8.64
CA PRO A 107 1.59 12.38 9.62
C PRO A 107 2.50 11.31 9.03
N ARG A 108 2.12 10.73 7.87
CA ARG A 108 2.94 9.75 7.13
C ARG A 108 3.91 10.40 6.14
N TYR A 109 3.76 11.70 5.88
CA TYR A 109 4.59 12.41 4.92
C TYR A 109 4.99 13.78 5.46
N ASN A 110 6.20 13.89 5.99
CA ASN A 110 6.80 15.16 6.34
C ASN A 110 7.64 15.69 5.16
N PRO A 111 7.22 16.77 4.48
CA PRO A 111 7.94 17.31 3.32
C PRO A 111 9.32 17.84 3.69
N THR A 112 9.50 18.39 4.89
CA THR A 112 10.77 18.93 5.37
C THR A 112 11.82 17.82 5.49
N ILE A 113 11.45 16.68 6.09
CA ILE A 113 12.35 15.53 6.20
C ILE A 113 12.75 15.01 4.81
N ARG A 114 11.81 14.95 3.87
CA ARG A 114 12.10 14.51 2.49
C ARG A 114 13.05 15.46 1.78
N LEU A 115 12.87 16.77 1.92
CA LEU A 115 13.76 17.78 1.36
C LEU A 115 15.15 17.68 1.98
N ASP A 116 15.23 17.55 3.31
CA ASP A 116 16.50 17.42 4.03
C ASP A 116 17.25 16.17 3.60
N LEU A 117 16.57 15.03 3.45
CA LEU A 117 17.18 13.79 2.93
C LEU A 117 17.69 13.97 1.49
N ALA A 118 16.93 14.65 0.63
CA ALA A 118 17.34 14.92 -0.75
C ALA A 118 18.55 15.85 -0.82
N LEU A 119 18.57 16.93 -0.02
CA LEU A 119 19.69 17.86 0.07
C LEU A 119 20.94 17.18 0.64
N ASN A 120 20.79 16.39 1.71
CA ASN A 120 21.90 15.63 2.29
C ASN A 120 22.50 14.65 1.30
N LYS A 121 21.66 13.95 0.53
CA LYS A 121 22.12 13.09 -0.57
C LYS A 121 22.88 13.90 -1.62
N TYR A 122 22.33 15.02 -2.07
CA TYR A 122 22.96 15.89 -3.08
C TYR A 122 24.33 16.42 -2.62
N VAL A 123 24.42 16.91 -1.38
CA VAL A 123 25.69 17.36 -0.79
C VAL A 123 26.69 16.21 -0.70
N LYS A 124 26.27 15.04 -0.23
CA LYS A 124 27.14 13.86 -0.17
C LYS A 124 27.67 13.47 -1.56
N ASP A 125 26.80 13.45 -2.56
CA ASP A 125 27.15 13.13 -3.94
C ASP A 125 28.11 14.18 -4.54
N MET A 126 27.96 15.47 -4.21
CA MET A 126 28.93 16.51 -4.59
C MET A 126 30.30 16.30 -3.94
N MET A 127 30.33 15.94 -2.65
CA MET A 127 31.57 15.79 -1.88
C MET A 127 32.35 14.52 -2.25
N THR A 128 31.66 13.48 -2.71
CA THR A 128 32.29 12.22 -3.15
C THR A 128 32.59 12.20 -4.64
N ARG A 129 32.11 13.20 -5.40
CA ARG A 129 32.39 13.28 -6.84
C ARG A 129 33.88 13.57 -7.06
N PRO A 130 34.59 12.76 -7.87
CA PRO A 130 35.97 13.06 -8.22
C PRO A 130 36.01 14.40 -8.96
N LYS A 131 36.98 15.25 -8.61
CA LYS A 131 37.22 16.50 -9.35
C LYS A 131 37.58 16.12 -10.79
N VAL A 132 36.81 16.63 -11.74
CA VAL A 132 37.14 16.52 -13.16
C VAL A 132 38.42 17.32 -13.38
N GLU A 133 39.52 16.65 -13.74
CA GLU A 133 40.72 17.35 -14.21
C GLU A 133 40.35 18.08 -15.50
N THR A 134 40.44 19.41 -15.44
CA THR A 134 40.28 20.25 -16.61
C THR A 134 41.60 20.18 -17.38
N VAL A 135 41.53 19.66 -18.62
CA VAL A 135 42.63 19.61 -19.59
C VAL A 135 42.89 21.00 -20.15
#